data_AF-A0A5V8IZY2-F1
#
_entry.id   AF-A0A5V8IZY2-F1
#
_cell.length_a   1.000
_cell.length_b   1.000
_cell.length_c   1.000
_cell.angle_alpha   90.00
_cell.angle_beta   90.00
_cell.angle_gamma   90.00
#
_symmetry.space_group_name_H-M   'P 1'
#
loop_
_entity.id
_entity.type
_entity.pdbx_description
1 polymer ?
#
loop_
_entity_poly.entity_id
_entity_poly.type
_entity_poly.pdbx_seq_one_letter_code
_entity_poly.pdbx_strand_id
1 'polypeptide(L)'
;VAMFGVHRTTAEKYLQIALVRGGFIRHGRCGVFRDQRAVIDYDLKRYSCNKTTGFSALPALEKSPVMQVYGASKMSINKGGAQ
;
A
#
# COMPACT_ATOMS: atom_id res chain seq x y z
N VAL A 1 12.50 -7.05 26.20
CA VAL A 1 11.28 -7.74 26.70
C VAL A 1 10.66 -8.51 25.55
N ALA A 2 10.65 -9.85 25.59
CA ALA A 2 9.85 -10.63 24.65
C ALA A 2 8.38 -10.33 24.97
N MET A 3 7.60 -9.81 24.01
CA MET A 3 6.25 -9.25 24.24
C MET A 3 5.29 -10.13 25.07
N PHE A 4 5.53 -11.44 25.10
CA PHE A 4 4.68 -12.42 25.76
C PHE A 4 5.34 -13.16 26.93
N GLY A 5 6.61 -12.88 27.25
CA GLY A 5 7.35 -13.60 28.29
C GLY A 5 7.53 -15.12 28.05
N VAL A 6 7.23 -15.60 26.85
CA VAL A 6 7.32 -17.02 26.45
C VAL A 6 8.37 -17.25 25.37
N HIS A 7 8.76 -18.52 25.19
CA HIS A 7 9.65 -18.94 24.11
C HIS A 7 9.03 -18.63 22.73
N ARG A 8 9.87 -18.31 21.74
CA ARG A 8 9.45 -17.92 20.38
C ARG A 8 8.49 -18.94 19.76
N THR A 9 8.80 -20.24 19.87
CA THR A 9 7.95 -21.31 19.32
C THR A 9 6.58 -21.38 19.97
N THR A 10 6.47 -21.04 21.26
CA THR A 10 5.21 -20.99 21.99
C THR A 10 4.38 -19.78 21.55
N ALA A 11 5.01 -18.61 21.43
CA ALA A 11 4.35 -17.41 20.91
C ALA A 11 3.82 -17.64 19.47
N GLU A 12 4.60 -18.29 18.62
CA GLU A 12 4.22 -18.61 17.25
C GLU A 12 2.99 -19.51 17.18
N LYS A 13 2.95 -20.59 17.98
CA LYS A 13 1.78 -21.48 18.06
C LYS A 13 0.51 -20.73 18.48
N TYR A 14 0.60 -19.83 19.45
CA TYR A 14 -0.55 -19.05 19.90
C TYR A 14 -1.05 -18.09 18.82
N LEU A 15 -0.15 -17.40 18.11
CA LEU A 15 -0.53 -16.52 17.01
C LEU A 15 -1.16 -17.30 15.85
N GLN A 16 -0.66 -18.49 15.54
CA GLN A 16 -1.23 -19.34 14.50
C GLN A 16 -2.65 -19.81 14.84
N ILE A 17 -2.90 -20.22 16.08
CA ILE A 17 -4.24 -20.59 16.55
C ILE A 17 -5.17 -19.39 16.49
N ALA A 18 -4.70 -18.21 16.90
CA ALA A 18 -5.51 -17.00 16.89
C ALA A 18 -5.87 -16.52 15.47
N LEU A 19 -4.98 -16.72 14.50
CA LEU A 19 -5.25 -16.49 13.07
C LEU A 19 -6.35 -17.43 12.54
N VAL A 20 -6.27 -18.74 12.87
CA VAL A 20 -7.29 -19.73 12.46
C VAL A 20 -8.66 -19.40 13.04
N ARG A 21 -8.71 -18.89 14.27
CA ARG A 21 -9.95 -18.47 14.94
C ARG A 21 -10.54 -17.16 14.39
N GLY A 22 -9.87 -16.49 13.44
CA GLY A 22 -10.37 -15.27 12.82
C GLY A 22 -10.24 -14.01 13.69
N GLY A 23 -9.43 -14.04 14.75
CA GLY A 23 -9.21 -12.88 15.62
C GLY A 23 -8.18 -11.88 15.07
N PHE A 24 -7.49 -12.25 13.98
CA PHE A 24 -6.43 -11.45 13.39
C PHE A 24 -6.35 -11.68 11.87
N ILE A 25 -5.82 -10.70 11.16
CA ILE A 25 -5.61 -10.70 9.72
C ILE A 25 -4.11 -10.77 9.43
N ARG A 26 -3.67 -11.75 8.63
CA ARG A 26 -2.31 -11.82 8.11
C ARG A 26 -2.19 -10.98 6.85
N HIS A 27 -1.41 -9.90 6.90
CA HIS A 27 -1.14 -9.05 5.75
C HIS A 27 0.23 -9.37 5.16
N GLY A 28 0.27 -10.34 4.24
CA GLY A 28 1.47 -10.73 3.48
C GLY A 28 2.72 -10.94 4.35
N ARG A 29 3.80 -10.21 4.01
CA ARG A 29 5.06 -10.16 4.78
C ARG A 29 5.13 -9.00 5.78
N CYS A 30 4.08 -8.20 5.88
CA CYS A 30 4.04 -6.97 6.68
C CYS A 30 3.73 -7.26 8.15
N GLY A 31 3.02 -8.36 8.44
CA GLY A 31 2.72 -8.80 9.80
C GLY A 31 1.28 -9.25 9.99
N VAL A 32 0.87 -9.25 11.26
CA VAL A 32 -0.46 -9.64 11.73
C VAL A 32 -1.16 -8.43 12.34
N PHE A 33 -2.42 -8.22 11.99
CA PHE A 33 -3.22 -7.05 12.35
C PHE A 33 -4.52 -7.49 13.03
N ARG A 34 -5.10 -6.63 13.88
CA ARG A 34 -6.39 -6.90 14.54
C ARG A 34 -7.53 -6.90 13.53
N ASP A 35 -7.64 -5.82 12.75
CA ASP A 35 -8.74 -5.57 11.82
C ASP A 35 -8.23 -5.01 10.49
N GLN A 36 -9.08 -4.99 9.47
CA GLN A 36 -8.78 -4.40 8.17
C GLN A 36 -8.44 -2.91 8.26
N ARG A 37 -9.04 -2.17 9.21
CA ARG A 37 -8.72 -0.75 9.44
C ARG A 37 -7.25 -0.56 9.83
N ALA A 38 -6.73 -1.41 10.71
CA ALA A 38 -5.34 -1.36 11.11
C ALA A 38 -4.38 -1.69 9.95
N VAL A 39 -4.81 -2.55 9.01
CA VAL A 39 -4.07 -2.80 7.76
C VAL A 39 -4.04 -1.55 6.88
N ILE A 40 -5.20 -0.90 6.69
CA ILE A 40 -5.32 0.32 5.88
C ILE A 40 -4.49 1.45 6.48
N ASP A 41 -4.57 1.70 7.79
CA ASP A 41 -3.79 2.75 8.46
C ASP A 41 -2.27 2.51 8.31
N TYR A 42 -1.86 1.24 8.41
CA TYR A 42 -0.47 0.83 8.18
C TYR A 42 -0.05 1.10 6.73
N ASP A 43 -0.85 0.70 5.75
CA ASP A 43 -0.56 0.92 4.33
C ASP A 43 -0.53 2.42 4.01
N LEU A 44 -1.48 3.20 4.52
CA LEU A 44 -1.49 4.65 4.39
C LEU A 44 -0.19 5.24 4.90
N LYS A 45 0.25 4.90 6.12
CA LYS A 45 1.52 5.41 6.67
C LYS A 45 2.72 4.95 5.84
N ARG A 46 2.72 3.71 5.38
CA ARG A 46 3.82 3.10 4.60
C ARG A 46 3.98 3.71 3.22
N TYR A 47 2.87 4.05 2.57
CA TYR A 47 2.85 4.60 1.21
C TYR A 47 2.61 6.12 1.18
N SER A 48 2.38 6.77 2.34
CA SER A 48 2.25 8.23 2.46
C SER A 48 3.60 8.96 2.31
N CYS A 49 4.74 8.28 2.46
CA CYS A 49 6.04 8.89 2.20
C CYS A 49 6.38 8.77 0.71
N ASN A 50 5.88 9.71 -0.10
CA ASN A 50 6.50 10.19 -1.34
C ASN A 50 5.79 11.43 -1.96
N LYS A 51 5.19 12.31 -1.16
CA LYS A 51 4.77 13.63 -1.69
C LYS A 51 5.95 14.56 -2.00
N THR A 52 7.14 14.26 -1.47
CA THR A 52 8.36 15.04 -1.73
C THR A 52 9.17 14.55 -2.93
N THR A 53 8.95 13.33 -3.42
CA THR A 53 9.68 12.74 -4.57
C THR A 53 8.82 11.70 -5.29
N GLY A 54 7.68 12.10 -5.88
CA GLY A 54 6.82 11.09 -6.50
C GLY A 54 5.66 11.56 -7.37
N PHE A 55 5.40 12.86 -7.48
CA PHE A 55 4.56 13.40 -8.56
C PHE A 55 5.35 14.35 -9.47
N SER A 56 6.40 14.99 -8.95
CA SER A 56 7.38 15.76 -9.73
C SER A 56 8.48 14.91 -10.37
N ALA A 57 8.59 13.63 -10.00
CA ALA A 57 9.62 12.70 -10.50
C ALA A 57 9.04 11.46 -11.20
N LEU A 58 7.72 11.35 -11.33
CA LEU A 58 7.19 10.44 -12.34
C LEU A 58 7.63 11.02 -13.68
N PRO A 59 8.28 10.22 -14.56
CA PRO A 59 8.40 10.66 -15.94
C PRO A 59 6.98 11.01 -16.38
N ALA A 60 6.79 12.25 -16.83
CA ALA A 60 5.50 12.75 -17.30
C ALA A 60 4.77 11.61 -18.00
N LEU A 61 3.51 11.34 -17.66
CA LEU A 61 2.73 10.18 -18.10
C LEU A 61 2.97 9.82 -19.60
N GLU A 62 3.18 10.84 -20.42
CA GLU A 62 3.71 10.85 -21.80
C GLU A 62 4.92 9.92 -22.11
N LYS A 63 5.82 9.73 -21.16
CA LYS A 63 7.12 9.01 -21.31
C LYS A 63 7.08 7.59 -20.77
N SER A 64 5.93 7.14 -20.24
CA SER A 64 5.73 5.77 -19.79
C SER A 64 5.78 4.80 -20.99
N PRO A 65 6.45 3.63 -20.90
CA PRO A 65 6.42 2.60 -21.94
C PRO A 65 4.99 2.14 -22.26
N VAL A 66 4.12 2.10 -21.25
CA VAL A 66 2.69 1.78 -21.44
C VAL A 66 2.01 2.87 -22.29
N MET A 67 2.31 4.14 -22.05
CA MET A 67 1.72 5.26 -22.80
C MET A 67 2.34 5.46 -24.19
N GLN A 68 3.54 4.94 -24.45
CA GLN A 68 4.08 4.87 -25.82
C GLN A 68 3.33 3.85 -26.67
N VAL A 69 2.89 2.75 -26.06
CA VAL A 69 2.10 1.71 -26.74
C VAL A 69 0.66 2.19 -26.97
N TYR A 70 0.06 2.84 -25.97
CA TYR A 70 -1.20 3.58 -26.12
C TYR A 70 -0.89 4.99 -26.61
N GLY A 71 -0.43 5.10 -27.86
CA GLY A 71 0.12 6.31 -28.45
C GLY A 71 -0.61 7.60 -28.10
N ALA A 72 0.14 8.70 -28.20
CA ALA A 72 -0.27 10.10 -28.08
C ALA A 72 -1.46 10.48 -28.97
N SER A 73 -2.63 9.89 -28.71
CA SER A 73 -3.92 10.28 -29.23
C SER A 73 -4.25 11.58 -28.54
N LYS A 74 -3.81 12.65 -29.18
CA LYS A 74 -4.24 14.05 -29.08
C LYS A 74 -5.52 14.19 -28.25
N MET A 75 -5.38 14.25 -26.93
CA MET A 75 -6.41 14.82 -26.07
C MET A 75 -6.27 16.33 -26.22
N SER A 76 -6.81 16.88 -27.31
CA SER A 76 -7.04 18.32 -27.40
C SER A 76 -8.03 18.69 -26.31
N ILE A 77 -7.54 19.15 -25.17
CA ILE A 77 -8.36 19.84 -24.18
C ILE A 77 -8.79 21.12 -24.88
N ASN A 78 -10.04 21.15 -25.34
CA ASN A 78 -10.68 22.38 -25.78
C ASN A 78 -10.61 23.36 -24.60
N LYS A 79 -9.69 24.33 -24.66
CA LYS A 79 -9.72 25.48 -23.77
C LYS A 79 -10.97 26.26 -24.17
N GLY A 80 -12.07 26.00 -23.48
CA GLY A 80 -13.23 26.89 -23.50
C GLY A 80 -12.73 28.28 -23.10
N GLY A 81 -12.75 29.21 -24.05
CA GLY A 81 -12.53 30.61 -23.77
C GLY A 81 -13.63 31.08 -22.82
N ALA A 82 -13.23 31.59 -21.67
CA ALA A 82 -14.09 32.48 -20.91
C ALA A 82 -14.12 33.80 -21.69
N GLN A 83 -15.29 34.15 -22.22
CA GLN A 83 -15.64 35.52 -22.58
C GLN A 83 -15.88 36.32 -21.30
#